data_AF-A0A9Q0AI21-F1
#
_entry.id   AF-A0A9Q0AI21-F1
#
_cell.length_a   1.000
_cell.length_b   1.000
_cell.length_c   1.000
_cell.angle_alpha   90.00
_cell.angle_beta   90.00
_cell.angle_gamma   90.00
#
_symmetry.space_group_name_H-M   'P 1'
#
loop_
_entity.id
_entity.type
_entity.pdbx_description
1 polymer ?
#
loop_
_entity_poly.entity_id
_entity_poly.type
_entity_poly.pdbx_seq_one_letter_code
_entity_poly.pdbx_strand_id
1 'polypeptide(L)'
;MAATTAPLFFNLAGETASKANETSFFGAPKKHSLETNWATMADQPMTSQSVLSLFANQIPLVREKKFLSTEECQMMYDIIKTHELGSYDTENTWPRVGIAGITQYDHMQGRFSHVNAYFDAIEAAQSLQNRWKKEAGVDVLQRVMDKLQNATGMPVRRAREGDREYFAGILRAVDAGMHVHADYAPYEAAGWSIDGIVSQLTWNILLNEIPGGDTLVYDRQWRAPDDDLAWRKTFPRDSYHPQMLEGHTFKAVKATPGDLTFFNPRNFHEVKGCDTSRDKPKQAIRFTISSFVGYLPAQGSEPDTLVLWS
;
A
#
# COMPACT_ATOMS: atom_id res chain seq x y z
N MET A 1 9.83 -40.50 51.49
CA MET A 1 8.42 -40.59 51.89
C MET A 1 7.92 -39.21 52.24
N ALA A 2 6.71 -38.90 51.74
CA ALA A 2 5.78 -37.85 52.17
C ALA A 2 6.19 -36.37 52.04
N ALA A 3 5.47 -35.71 51.13
CA ALA A 3 5.36 -34.28 50.92
C ALA A 3 4.51 -33.60 52.01
N THR A 4 4.81 -32.33 52.29
CA THR A 4 4.01 -31.43 53.11
C THR A 4 3.09 -30.60 52.21
N THR A 5 1.79 -30.87 52.27
CA THR A 5 0.70 -30.11 51.65
C THR A 5 0.14 -29.07 52.62
N ALA A 6 0.05 -27.82 52.20
CA ALA A 6 -0.76 -26.77 52.84
C ALA A 6 -2.19 -26.75 52.24
N PRO A 7 -3.21 -26.28 52.97
CA PRO A 7 -4.60 -26.62 52.69
C PRO A 7 -5.26 -25.76 51.61
N LEU A 8 -6.08 -26.43 50.79
CA LEU A 8 -7.09 -25.87 49.90
C LEU A 8 -8.26 -25.33 50.73
N PHE A 9 -8.59 -24.05 50.55
CA PHE A 9 -9.85 -23.46 51.00
C PHE A 9 -10.89 -23.58 49.88
N PHE A 10 -11.65 -24.68 49.88
CA PHE A 10 -12.95 -24.76 49.21
C PHE A 10 -14.00 -25.15 50.24
N ASN A 11 -14.90 -24.22 50.56
CA ASN A 11 -16.19 -24.53 51.16
C ASN A 11 -17.26 -23.86 50.28
N LEU A 12 -17.79 -24.65 49.36
CA LEU A 12 -19.07 -24.39 48.70
C LEU A 12 -20.17 -24.82 49.67
N ALA A 13 -20.94 -23.87 50.18
CA ALA A 13 -22.30 -24.13 50.62
C ALA A 13 -23.21 -23.70 49.46
N GLY A 14 -23.84 -24.69 48.81
CA GLY A 14 -24.95 -24.42 47.92
C GLY A 14 -26.19 -24.16 48.76
N GLU A 15 -26.94 -23.11 48.42
CA GLU A 15 -28.40 -23.19 48.42
C GLU A 15 -29.05 -22.02 47.68
N THR A 16 -30.03 -22.41 46.87
CA THR A 16 -31.19 -21.65 46.38
C THR A 16 -30.97 -20.57 45.30
N ALA A 17 -31.34 -20.99 44.10
CA ALA A 17 -31.81 -20.11 43.04
C ALA A 17 -32.96 -19.22 43.56
N SER A 18 -32.73 -17.91 43.61
CA SER A 18 -33.80 -16.93 43.53
C SER A 18 -33.58 -16.13 42.24
N LYS A 19 -34.65 -16.03 41.45
CA LYS A 19 -34.71 -15.24 40.21
C LYS A 19 -34.55 -13.77 40.57
N ALA A 20 -33.31 -13.29 40.65
CA ALA A 20 -33.02 -11.87 40.62
C ALA A 20 -32.91 -11.47 39.15
N ASN A 21 -33.87 -10.66 38.71
CA ASN A 21 -33.83 -9.96 37.44
C ASN A 21 -32.62 -9.01 37.48
N GLU A 22 -31.47 -9.45 36.97
CA GLU A 22 -30.36 -8.54 36.70
C GLU A 22 -30.76 -7.65 35.52
N THR A 23 -31.46 -6.56 35.84
CA THR A 23 -31.48 -5.38 34.99
C THR A 23 -30.04 -4.87 34.93
N SER A 24 -29.33 -5.28 33.88
CA SER A 24 -28.02 -4.77 33.50
C SER A 24 -27.97 -3.25 33.65
N PHE A 25 -27.13 -2.77 34.57
CA PHE A 25 -26.85 -1.34 34.79
C PHE A 25 -26.21 -0.67 33.56
N PHE A 26 -25.69 -1.46 32.64
CA PHE A 26 -25.31 -1.04 31.31
C PHE A 26 -26.49 -1.30 30.39
N GLY A 27 -27.07 -0.26 29.78
CA GLY A 27 -28.09 -0.44 28.74
C GLY A 27 -27.63 -1.48 27.71
N ALA A 28 -28.59 -2.13 27.04
CA ALA A 28 -28.30 -3.15 26.02
C ALA A 28 -27.10 -2.73 25.17
N PRO A 29 -26.09 -3.60 24.96
CA PRO A 29 -24.90 -3.25 24.21
C PRO A 29 -25.38 -2.70 22.87
N LYS A 30 -25.22 -1.38 22.67
CA LYS A 30 -25.47 -0.79 21.37
C LYS A 30 -24.55 -1.57 20.43
N LYS A 31 -25.14 -2.30 19.48
CA LYS A 31 -24.38 -2.82 18.34
C LYS A 31 -23.84 -1.59 17.62
N HIS A 32 -22.64 -1.18 17.99
CA HIS A 32 -21.85 -0.26 17.21
C HIS A 32 -21.45 -1.04 15.96
N SER A 33 -22.29 -1.00 14.93
CA SER A 33 -21.85 -1.38 13.59
C SER A 33 -20.90 -0.29 13.14
N LEU A 34 -19.61 -0.62 13.00
CA LEU A 34 -18.68 0.24 12.28
C LEU A 34 -19.20 0.37 10.85
N GLU A 35 -19.45 1.59 10.40
CA GLU A 35 -19.80 1.84 9.00
C GLU A 35 -18.55 1.57 8.15
N THR A 36 -18.72 0.78 7.10
CA THR A 36 -17.66 0.47 6.12
C THR A 36 -18.27 0.25 4.75
N ASN A 37 -17.59 0.73 3.72
CA ASN A 37 -17.87 0.46 2.31
C ASN A 37 -17.40 -0.95 1.91
N TRP A 38 -16.59 -1.61 2.74
CA TRP A 38 -16.01 -2.89 2.41
C TRP A 38 -16.92 -4.06 2.77
N ALA A 39 -17.26 -4.85 1.76
CA ALA A 39 -18.09 -6.05 1.93
C ALA A 39 -17.37 -7.17 2.70
N THR A 40 -16.04 -7.12 2.79
CA THR A 40 -15.22 -8.09 3.52
C THR A 40 -13.86 -7.50 3.91
N MET A 41 -13.33 -7.95 5.05
CA MET A 41 -11.97 -7.66 5.50
C MET A 41 -10.95 -8.75 5.11
N ALA A 42 -11.41 -9.85 4.54
CA ALA A 42 -10.54 -10.97 4.14
C ALA A 42 -9.77 -10.63 2.85
N ASP A 43 -8.50 -11.06 2.80
CA ASP A 43 -7.68 -10.96 1.58
C ASP A 43 -8.39 -11.69 0.43
N GLN A 44 -8.57 -11.01 -0.70
CA GLN A 44 -9.16 -11.61 -1.89
C GLN A 44 -8.07 -12.07 -2.87
N PRO A 45 -8.22 -13.22 -3.55
CA PRO A 45 -7.34 -13.59 -4.65
C PRO A 45 -7.54 -12.65 -5.84
N MET A 46 -6.59 -12.57 -6.77
CA MET A 46 -6.75 -11.78 -7.98
C MET A 46 -7.65 -12.51 -8.99
N THR A 47 -8.80 -11.91 -9.25
CA THR A 47 -9.79 -12.31 -10.24
C THR A 47 -10.34 -11.05 -10.89
N SER A 48 -11.00 -11.15 -12.05
CA SER A 48 -11.68 -9.99 -12.66
C SER A 48 -12.60 -9.28 -11.67
N GLN A 49 -13.45 -10.04 -10.96
CA GLN A 49 -14.39 -9.50 -9.98
C GLN A 49 -13.70 -8.78 -8.83
N SER A 50 -12.65 -9.36 -8.25
CA SER A 50 -11.96 -8.73 -7.11
C SER A 50 -11.17 -7.50 -7.53
N VAL A 51 -10.57 -7.47 -8.72
CA VAL A 51 -9.90 -6.27 -9.26
C VAL A 51 -10.91 -5.13 -9.47
N LEU A 52 -12.06 -5.42 -10.10
CA LEU A 52 -13.13 -4.44 -10.29
C LEU A 52 -13.72 -3.95 -8.96
N SER A 53 -13.93 -4.86 -8.01
CA SER A 53 -14.43 -4.52 -6.66
C SER A 53 -13.43 -3.64 -5.90
N LEU A 54 -12.12 -3.84 -6.12
CA LEU A 54 -11.07 -3.03 -5.52
C LEU A 54 -11.02 -1.61 -6.13
N PHE A 55 -11.14 -1.49 -7.47
CA PHE A 55 -11.31 -0.19 -8.14
C PHE A 55 -12.56 0.55 -7.64
N ALA A 56 -13.65 -0.18 -7.36
CA ALA A 56 -14.89 0.36 -6.81
C ALA A 56 -14.86 0.63 -5.29
N ASN A 57 -13.72 0.38 -4.62
CA ASN A 57 -13.54 0.49 -3.17
C ASN A 57 -14.55 -0.34 -2.34
N GLN A 58 -14.96 -1.51 -2.85
CA GLN A 58 -15.88 -2.44 -2.17
C GLN A 58 -15.16 -3.51 -1.36
N ILE A 59 -13.85 -3.64 -1.55
CA ILE A 59 -12.95 -4.48 -0.74
C ILE A 59 -11.66 -3.70 -0.48
N PRO A 60 -10.92 -3.98 0.60
CA PRO A 60 -9.70 -3.23 0.92
C PRO A 60 -8.45 -3.74 0.19
N LEU A 61 -8.43 -5.03 -0.18
CA LEU A 61 -7.19 -5.71 -0.55
C LEU A 61 -7.41 -6.89 -1.49
N VAL A 62 -6.59 -6.94 -2.55
CA VAL A 62 -6.30 -8.16 -3.32
C VAL A 62 -4.87 -8.59 -3.01
N ARG A 63 -4.65 -9.89 -2.81
CA ARG A 63 -3.33 -10.44 -2.46
C ARG A 63 -3.05 -11.75 -3.19
N GLU A 64 -1.90 -11.81 -3.83
CA GLU A 64 -1.31 -13.01 -4.39
C GLU A 64 -0.11 -13.40 -3.52
N LYS A 65 -0.25 -14.53 -2.83
CA LYS A 65 0.79 -15.02 -1.92
C LYS A 65 1.92 -15.66 -2.72
N LYS A 66 3.17 -15.47 -2.28
CA LYS A 66 4.37 -16.04 -2.92
C LYS A 66 4.42 -15.72 -4.41
N PHE A 67 4.07 -14.50 -4.78
CA PHE A 67 4.14 -14.03 -6.16
C PHE A 67 5.58 -13.99 -6.67
N LEU A 68 6.51 -13.57 -5.81
CA LEU A 68 7.92 -13.89 -5.93
C LEU A 68 8.28 -15.02 -4.95
N SER A 69 9.15 -15.90 -5.38
CA SER A 69 9.76 -16.91 -4.51
C SER A 69 10.73 -16.26 -3.52
N THR A 70 11.04 -16.98 -2.43
CA THR A 70 12.03 -16.55 -1.44
C THR A 70 13.39 -16.33 -2.10
N GLU A 71 13.77 -17.20 -3.04
CA GLU A 71 15.02 -17.14 -3.79
C GLU A 71 15.08 -15.89 -4.68
N GLU A 72 13.99 -15.56 -5.39
CA GLU A 72 13.90 -14.34 -6.19
C GLU A 72 13.99 -13.08 -5.32
N CYS A 73 13.26 -13.05 -4.20
CA CYS A 73 13.37 -11.96 -3.22
C CYS A 73 14.80 -11.77 -2.73
N GLN A 74 15.49 -12.86 -2.39
CA GLN A 74 16.87 -12.81 -1.91
C GLN A 74 17.84 -12.32 -2.99
N MET A 75 17.76 -12.85 -4.22
CA MET A 75 18.61 -12.40 -5.34
C MET A 75 18.39 -10.92 -5.66
N MET A 76 17.12 -10.49 -5.72
CA MET A 76 16.78 -9.09 -5.96
C MET A 76 17.30 -8.19 -4.84
N TYR A 77 17.17 -8.63 -3.58
CA TYR A 77 17.69 -7.90 -2.42
C TYR A 77 19.23 -7.81 -2.44
N ASP A 78 19.93 -8.86 -2.87
CA ASP A 78 21.38 -8.84 -3.03
C ASP A 78 21.85 -7.83 -4.07
N ILE A 79 21.10 -7.68 -5.17
CA ILE A 79 21.34 -6.68 -6.21
C ILE A 79 21.14 -5.26 -5.67
N ILE A 80 20.11 -5.03 -4.84
CA ILE A 80 19.84 -3.71 -4.22
C ILE A 80 21.02 -3.26 -3.37
N LYS A 81 21.62 -4.17 -2.58
CA LYS A 81 22.75 -3.85 -1.68
C LYS A 81 23.98 -3.31 -2.41
N THR A 82 24.11 -3.59 -3.71
CA THR A 82 25.21 -3.11 -4.55
C THR A 82 24.77 -2.06 -5.56
N HIS A 83 23.51 -1.64 -5.53
CA HIS A 83 22.98 -0.59 -6.38
C HIS A 83 22.99 0.75 -5.65
N GLU A 84 23.31 1.81 -6.36
CA GLU A 84 23.22 3.17 -5.81
C GLU A 84 21.74 3.55 -5.67
N LEU A 85 21.35 4.00 -4.48
CA LEU A 85 20.01 4.49 -4.19
C LEU A 85 20.06 6.00 -4.00
N GLY A 86 19.13 6.71 -4.63
CA GLY A 86 18.84 8.10 -4.31
C GLY A 86 18.06 8.22 -3.00
N SER A 87 17.67 9.43 -2.65
CA SER A 87 16.69 9.69 -1.57
C SER A 87 15.81 10.87 -1.94
N TYR A 88 14.54 10.84 -1.52
CA TYR A 88 13.66 11.99 -1.65
C TYR A 88 14.17 13.19 -0.85
N ASP A 89 13.73 14.39 -1.27
CA ASP A 89 13.94 15.62 -0.52
C ASP A 89 13.16 15.61 0.81
N THR A 90 13.91 15.74 1.90
CA THR A 90 13.39 15.72 3.27
C THR A 90 12.56 16.95 3.64
N GLU A 91 12.61 18.04 2.86
CA GLU A 91 11.73 19.20 3.07
C GLU A 91 10.26 18.89 2.71
N ASN A 92 10.05 17.95 1.79
CA ASN A 92 8.73 17.56 1.30
C ASN A 92 8.26 16.21 1.84
N THR A 93 9.17 15.24 1.99
CA THR A 93 8.86 13.88 2.45
C THR A 93 9.71 13.51 3.66
N TRP A 94 9.03 13.27 4.79
CA TRP A 94 9.65 12.80 6.03
C TRP A 94 8.87 11.60 6.56
N PRO A 95 9.53 10.55 7.11
CA PRO A 95 10.97 10.35 7.27
C PRO A 95 11.72 10.08 5.95
N ARG A 96 13.06 9.99 5.98
CA ARG A 96 13.89 9.79 4.79
C ARG A 96 13.49 8.48 4.07
N VAL A 97 13.20 8.59 2.77
CA VAL A 97 12.90 7.44 1.92
C VAL A 97 13.98 7.34 0.84
N GLY A 98 14.69 6.21 0.81
CA GLY A 98 15.59 5.86 -0.29
C GLY A 98 14.80 5.41 -1.52
N ILE A 99 15.32 5.68 -2.71
CA ILE A 99 14.63 5.47 -3.98
C ILE A 99 15.56 4.91 -5.06
N ALA A 100 15.05 3.97 -5.85
CA ALA A 100 15.56 3.69 -7.19
C ALA A 100 14.38 3.69 -8.18
N GLY A 101 14.44 4.57 -9.16
CA GLY A 101 13.33 4.93 -10.03
C GLY A 101 13.04 6.43 -9.97
N ILE A 102 11.97 6.85 -10.63
CA ILE A 102 11.47 8.23 -10.62
C ILE A 102 9.95 8.22 -10.51
N THR A 103 9.37 9.30 -9.99
CA THR A 103 7.93 9.52 -10.00
C THR A 103 7.55 10.72 -10.84
N GLN A 104 6.30 10.79 -11.32
CA GLN A 104 5.83 12.02 -11.98
C GLN A 104 5.91 13.20 -10.99
N TYR A 105 5.62 12.95 -9.71
CA TYR A 105 5.57 13.96 -8.65
C TYR A 105 6.88 14.73 -8.49
N ASP A 106 8.03 14.05 -8.65
CA ASP A 106 9.37 14.65 -8.61
C ASP A 106 9.56 15.76 -9.67
N HIS A 107 8.79 15.71 -10.76
CA HIS A 107 8.87 16.64 -11.90
C HIS A 107 7.67 17.59 -11.98
N MET A 108 6.83 17.64 -10.94
CA MET A 108 5.69 18.56 -10.84
C MET A 108 5.99 19.87 -10.11
N GLN A 109 7.17 20.01 -9.49
CA GLN A 109 7.49 21.21 -8.71
C GLN A 109 7.82 22.43 -9.60
N GLY A 110 7.02 23.50 -9.48
CA GLY A 110 7.27 24.80 -10.12
C GLY A 110 6.06 25.38 -10.85
N ARG A 111 6.27 26.47 -11.62
CA ARG A 111 5.24 27.08 -12.48
C ARG A 111 5.05 26.36 -13.83
N PHE A 112 5.88 25.37 -14.13
CA PHE A 112 5.84 24.61 -15.37
C PHE A 112 6.02 23.13 -15.05
N SER A 113 5.12 22.29 -15.58
CA SER A 113 5.31 20.85 -15.57
C SER A 113 6.52 20.50 -16.43
N HIS A 114 7.47 19.74 -15.88
CA HIS A 114 8.68 19.33 -16.57
C HIS A 114 8.55 17.92 -17.16
N VAL A 115 7.43 17.65 -17.82
CA VAL A 115 7.10 16.36 -18.47
C VAL A 115 8.26 15.81 -19.29
N ASN A 116 8.91 16.65 -20.11
CA ASN A 116 10.05 16.21 -20.92
C ASN A 116 11.23 15.75 -20.06
N ALA A 117 11.55 16.47 -18.99
CA ALA A 117 12.66 16.10 -18.09
C ALA A 117 12.38 14.78 -17.36
N TYR A 118 11.11 14.50 -17.01
CA TYR A 118 10.71 13.19 -16.47
C TYR A 118 11.05 12.07 -17.46
N PHE A 119 10.58 12.19 -18.70
CA PHE A 119 10.80 11.14 -19.68
C PHE A 119 12.27 11.01 -20.13
N ASP A 120 13.05 12.09 -20.11
CA ASP A 120 14.49 12.05 -20.38
C ASP A 120 15.27 11.31 -19.28
N ALA A 121 14.73 11.26 -18.06
CA ALA A 121 15.34 10.55 -16.92
C ALA A 121 14.98 9.05 -16.85
N ILE A 122 14.00 8.58 -17.62
CA ILE A 122 13.46 7.20 -17.50
C ILE A 122 14.52 6.13 -17.75
N GLU A 123 15.36 6.30 -18.77
CA GLU A 123 16.36 5.28 -19.12
C GLU A 123 17.33 5.03 -17.95
N ALA A 124 17.82 6.10 -17.32
CA ALA A 124 18.67 6.02 -16.14
C ALA A 124 17.91 5.42 -14.94
N ALA A 125 16.64 5.83 -14.75
CA ALA A 125 15.79 5.36 -13.65
C ALA A 125 15.48 3.84 -13.73
N GLN A 126 15.54 3.25 -14.92
CA GLN A 126 15.34 1.80 -15.13
C GLN A 126 16.54 0.93 -14.77
N SER A 127 17.68 1.52 -14.37
CA SER A 127 18.92 0.80 -14.13
C SER A 127 18.77 -0.38 -13.14
N LEU A 128 18.07 -0.22 -12.02
CA LEU A 128 17.81 -1.32 -11.08
C LEU A 128 16.95 -2.43 -11.69
N GLN A 129 15.88 -2.07 -12.40
CA GLN A 129 15.01 -3.05 -13.06
C GLN A 129 15.78 -3.84 -14.13
N ASN A 130 16.63 -3.16 -14.90
CA ASN A 130 17.49 -3.78 -15.89
C ASN A 130 18.49 -4.76 -15.24
N ARG A 131 19.03 -4.42 -14.06
CA ARG A 131 19.86 -5.34 -13.28
C ARG A 131 19.08 -6.55 -12.80
N TRP A 132 17.87 -6.42 -12.25
CA TRP A 132 17.06 -7.59 -11.87
C TRP A 132 16.76 -8.51 -13.05
N LYS A 133 16.44 -7.96 -14.23
CA LYS A 133 16.24 -8.77 -15.44
C LYS A 133 17.51 -9.50 -15.87
N LYS A 134 18.65 -8.81 -15.85
CA LYS A 134 19.94 -9.36 -16.34
C LYS A 134 20.60 -10.33 -15.36
N GLU A 135 20.61 -9.99 -14.08
CA GLU A 135 21.37 -10.72 -13.04
C GLU A 135 20.52 -11.77 -12.33
N ALA A 136 19.23 -11.50 -12.09
CA ALA A 136 18.32 -12.43 -11.42
C ALA A 136 17.32 -13.14 -12.36
N GLY A 137 17.21 -12.70 -13.62
CA GLY A 137 16.21 -13.23 -14.55
C GLY A 137 14.77 -12.85 -14.18
N VAL A 138 14.58 -11.80 -13.38
CA VAL A 138 13.25 -11.40 -12.87
C VAL A 138 12.80 -10.09 -13.50
N ASP A 139 11.72 -10.15 -14.28
CA ASP A 139 10.97 -8.98 -14.75
C ASP A 139 9.67 -8.82 -13.94
N VAL A 140 9.78 -8.15 -12.78
CA VAL A 140 8.64 -8.01 -11.86
C VAL A 140 7.48 -7.25 -12.49
N LEU A 141 7.76 -6.16 -13.20
CA LEU A 141 6.70 -5.35 -13.80
C LEU A 141 5.94 -6.15 -14.86
N GLN A 142 6.65 -6.85 -15.76
CA GLN A 142 5.99 -7.66 -16.77
C GLN A 142 5.11 -8.74 -16.12
N ARG A 143 5.60 -9.43 -15.08
CA ARG A 143 4.79 -10.44 -14.35
C ARG A 143 3.54 -9.82 -13.72
N VAL A 144 3.62 -8.61 -13.17
CA VAL A 144 2.45 -7.92 -12.60
C VAL A 144 1.46 -7.56 -13.71
N MET A 145 1.93 -7.06 -14.84
CA MET A 145 1.11 -6.73 -16.01
C MET A 145 0.41 -7.98 -16.57
N ASP A 146 1.14 -9.07 -16.75
CA ASP A 146 0.61 -10.36 -17.22
C ASP A 146 -0.44 -10.89 -16.24
N LYS A 147 -0.19 -10.80 -14.93
CA LYS A 147 -1.14 -11.26 -13.91
C LYS A 147 -2.44 -10.45 -13.95
N LEU A 148 -2.36 -9.12 -14.10
CA LEU A 148 -3.53 -8.27 -14.27
C LEU A 148 -4.28 -8.62 -15.56
N GLN A 149 -3.58 -8.71 -16.70
CA GLN A 149 -4.17 -9.04 -17.99
C GLN A 149 -4.88 -10.39 -17.96
N ASN A 150 -4.26 -11.41 -17.39
CA ASN A 150 -4.85 -12.74 -17.24
C ASN A 150 -6.08 -12.74 -16.32
N ALA A 151 -6.08 -11.91 -15.28
CA ALA A 151 -7.19 -11.83 -14.35
C ALA A 151 -8.41 -11.09 -14.92
N THR A 152 -8.18 -10.02 -15.69
CA THR A 152 -9.25 -9.11 -16.16
C THR A 152 -9.65 -9.32 -17.61
N GLY A 153 -8.75 -9.87 -18.44
CA GLY A 153 -8.90 -9.90 -19.90
C GLY A 153 -8.68 -8.55 -20.58
N MET A 154 -8.39 -7.48 -19.83
CA MET A 154 -8.14 -6.15 -20.37
C MET A 154 -6.70 -6.05 -20.87
N PRO A 155 -6.42 -5.30 -21.96
CA PRO A 155 -5.07 -4.85 -22.26
C PRO A 155 -4.43 -4.16 -21.07
N VAL A 156 -3.17 -4.52 -20.79
CA VAL A 156 -2.36 -3.91 -19.73
C VAL A 156 -1.07 -3.38 -20.35
N ARG A 157 -0.75 -2.11 -20.10
CA ARG A 157 0.45 -1.46 -20.63
C ARG A 157 1.00 -0.42 -19.65
N ARG A 158 2.17 0.15 -19.94
CA ARG A 158 2.59 1.40 -19.29
C ARG A 158 1.69 2.55 -19.75
N ALA A 159 1.48 3.53 -18.88
CA ALA A 159 0.86 4.80 -19.27
C ALA A 159 1.74 5.51 -20.32
N ARG A 160 1.15 6.43 -21.09
CA ARG A 160 1.81 7.09 -22.22
C ARG A 160 1.46 8.56 -22.34
N GLU A 161 2.47 9.38 -22.60
CA GLU A 161 2.31 10.77 -23.05
C GLU A 161 2.75 10.82 -24.52
N GLY A 162 1.77 10.84 -25.44
CA GLY A 162 2.05 10.65 -26.86
C GLY A 162 2.66 9.27 -27.14
N ASP A 163 3.88 9.25 -27.68
CA ASP A 163 4.66 8.04 -28.00
C ASP A 163 5.59 7.59 -26.87
N ARG A 164 5.70 8.35 -25.77
CA ARG A 164 6.62 8.09 -24.66
C ARG A 164 5.91 7.34 -23.54
N GLU A 165 6.52 6.27 -23.04
CA GLU A 165 5.98 5.46 -21.94
C GLU A 165 6.47 5.94 -20.58
N TYR A 166 5.58 5.97 -19.59
CA TYR A 166 5.93 6.35 -18.22
C TYR A 166 6.84 5.31 -17.55
N PHE A 167 7.63 5.76 -16.58
CA PHE A 167 8.29 4.85 -15.65
C PHE A 167 7.23 4.12 -14.80
N ALA A 168 7.52 2.89 -14.40
CA ALA A 168 6.66 2.10 -13.52
C ALA A 168 7.52 1.05 -12.79
N GLY A 169 7.25 0.82 -11.51
CA GLY A 169 7.99 -0.15 -10.68
C GLY A 169 9.11 0.47 -9.85
N ILE A 170 8.81 1.55 -9.13
CA ILE A 170 9.75 2.22 -8.23
C ILE A 170 10.10 1.35 -7.02
N LEU A 171 11.39 1.28 -6.66
CA LEU A 171 11.84 0.75 -5.37
C LEU A 171 11.85 1.87 -4.32
N ARG A 172 11.24 1.61 -3.17
CA ARG A 172 11.34 2.45 -1.97
C ARG A 172 12.07 1.68 -0.85
N ALA A 173 13.02 2.35 -0.21
CA ALA A 173 13.77 1.90 0.94
C ALA A 173 13.37 2.75 2.15
N VAL A 174 12.59 2.17 3.06
CA VAL A 174 11.92 2.89 4.16
C VAL A 174 12.33 2.29 5.50
N ASP A 175 12.80 3.10 6.44
CA ASP A 175 13.25 2.63 7.76
C ASP A 175 12.28 3.00 8.90
N ALA A 176 11.70 4.19 8.85
CA ALA A 176 10.81 4.74 9.89
C ALA A 176 9.32 4.76 9.51
N GLY A 177 8.94 4.09 8.42
CA GLY A 177 7.57 4.04 7.91
C GLY A 177 7.24 5.22 6.98
N MET A 178 5.97 5.35 6.62
CA MET A 178 5.42 6.44 5.82
C MET A 178 4.19 6.98 6.53
N HIS A 179 4.08 8.29 6.67
CA HIS A 179 2.95 8.94 7.32
C HIS A 179 1.65 8.76 6.52
N VAL A 180 0.53 9.15 7.14
CA VAL A 180 -0.80 9.11 6.50
C VAL A 180 -0.79 9.99 5.25
N HIS A 181 -1.02 9.36 4.10
CA HIS A 181 -1.17 10.00 2.79
C HIS A 181 -2.23 9.27 1.97
N ALA A 182 -2.56 9.82 0.81
CA ALA A 182 -3.40 9.20 -0.20
C ALA A 182 -2.89 9.66 -1.56
N ASP A 183 -2.97 8.80 -2.58
CA ASP A 183 -2.54 9.09 -3.94
C ASP A 183 -3.73 9.01 -4.89
N TYR A 184 -3.87 10.01 -5.76
CA TYR A 184 -4.88 10.01 -6.80
C TYR A 184 -4.48 10.91 -7.98
N ALA A 185 -3.97 10.29 -9.04
CA ALA A 185 -3.45 10.99 -10.23
C ALA A 185 -4.43 11.97 -10.88
N PRO A 186 -5.75 11.72 -10.98
CA PRO A 186 -6.69 12.69 -11.54
C PRO A 186 -6.71 14.05 -10.84
N TYR A 187 -6.30 14.10 -9.57
CA TYR A 187 -6.13 15.35 -8.85
C TYR A 187 -4.68 15.79 -8.81
N GLU A 188 -3.76 14.89 -8.49
CA GLU A 188 -2.35 15.23 -8.24
C GLU A 188 -1.55 15.46 -9.52
N ALA A 189 -1.86 14.77 -10.61
CA ALA A 189 -1.15 14.81 -11.88
C ALA A 189 -1.91 15.60 -12.96
N ALA A 190 -2.70 16.60 -12.55
CA ALA A 190 -3.49 17.42 -13.46
C ALA A 190 -2.63 17.98 -14.61
N GLY A 191 -3.07 17.75 -15.85
CA GLY A 191 -2.36 18.14 -17.07
C GLY A 191 -1.36 17.10 -17.60
N TRP A 192 -1.22 15.95 -16.95
CA TRP A 192 -0.54 14.77 -17.49
C TRP A 192 -1.60 13.78 -17.98
N SER A 193 -1.32 13.02 -19.03
CA SER A 193 -2.25 12.01 -19.58
C SER A 193 -2.81 10.99 -18.57
N ILE A 194 -2.11 10.74 -17.46
CA ILE A 194 -2.57 9.87 -16.38
C ILE A 194 -3.70 10.47 -15.53
N ASP A 195 -4.01 11.77 -15.67
CA ASP A 195 -5.16 12.38 -15.01
C ASP A 195 -6.52 11.86 -15.57
N GLY A 196 -6.50 11.29 -16.77
CA GLY A 196 -7.69 10.74 -17.44
C GLY A 196 -8.16 9.38 -16.92
N ILE A 197 -7.46 8.76 -15.96
CA ILE A 197 -7.88 7.49 -15.35
C ILE A 197 -9.09 7.71 -14.44
N VAL A 198 -10.10 6.83 -14.51
CA VAL A 198 -11.33 7.01 -13.71
C VAL A 198 -11.27 6.31 -12.35
N SER A 199 -10.33 5.38 -12.18
CA SER A 199 -10.02 4.76 -10.88
C SER A 199 -8.57 4.31 -10.83
N GLN A 200 -8.02 4.28 -9.61
CA GLN A 200 -6.60 4.00 -9.32
C GLN A 200 -6.46 2.87 -8.31
N LEU A 201 -5.45 2.03 -8.52
CA LEU A 201 -4.90 1.08 -7.57
C LEU A 201 -3.41 1.35 -7.41
N THR A 202 -2.84 0.81 -6.34
CA THR A 202 -1.40 0.65 -6.17
C THR A 202 -1.10 -0.81 -5.92
N TRP A 203 0.06 -1.27 -6.34
CA TRP A 203 0.58 -2.57 -5.94
C TRP A 203 1.91 -2.47 -5.23
N ASN A 204 2.16 -3.42 -4.33
CA ASN A 204 3.37 -3.48 -3.53
C ASN A 204 3.86 -4.92 -3.39
N ILE A 205 5.17 -5.11 -3.52
CA ILE A 205 5.87 -6.35 -3.18
C ILE A 205 7.05 -6.02 -2.26
N LEU A 206 7.03 -6.58 -1.05
CA LEU A 206 8.16 -6.53 -0.13
C LEU A 206 9.25 -7.51 -0.56
N LEU A 207 10.52 -7.10 -0.53
CA LEU A 207 11.63 -7.91 -1.02
C LEU A 207 12.47 -8.56 0.09
N ASN A 208 12.42 -8.05 1.32
CA ASN A 208 13.23 -8.54 2.43
C ASN A 208 12.42 -8.78 3.69
N GLU A 209 12.87 -9.73 4.51
CA GLU A 209 12.29 -9.95 5.84
C GLU A 209 12.50 -8.73 6.73
N ILE A 210 11.40 -8.26 7.33
CA ILE A 210 11.41 -7.18 8.31
C ILE A 210 10.48 -7.53 9.48
N PRO A 211 10.78 -7.04 10.69
CA PRO A 211 9.83 -7.10 11.78
C PRO A 211 8.84 -5.93 11.72
N GLY A 212 7.54 -6.22 11.76
CA GLY A 212 6.52 -5.17 11.62
C GLY A 212 6.52 -4.59 10.21
N GLY A 213 6.38 -3.27 10.07
CA GLY A 213 6.35 -2.63 8.75
C GLY A 213 5.02 -2.77 8.00
N ASP A 214 3.95 -3.09 8.73
CA ASP A 214 2.61 -3.30 8.17
C ASP A 214 2.06 -2.01 7.54
N THR A 215 1.35 -2.16 6.43
CA THR A 215 0.61 -1.06 5.82
C THR A 215 -0.80 -1.03 6.39
N LEU A 216 -1.25 0.12 6.87
CA LEU A 216 -2.66 0.32 7.24
C LEU A 216 -3.35 1.06 6.11
N VAL A 217 -4.44 0.49 5.59
CA VAL A 217 -5.32 1.13 4.61
C VAL A 217 -6.63 1.42 5.31
N TYR A 218 -7.07 2.67 5.32
CA TYR A 218 -8.29 3.10 6.01
C TYR A 218 -9.45 3.17 5.02
N ASP A 219 -10.65 2.78 5.43
CA ASP A 219 -11.88 2.93 4.64
C ASP A 219 -12.35 4.40 4.67
N ARG A 220 -11.53 5.23 4.03
CA ARG A 220 -11.67 6.67 3.91
C ARG A 220 -10.92 7.10 2.66
N GLN A 221 -11.63 7.20 1.53
CA GLN A 221 -11.06 7.79 0.32
C GLN A 221 -10.87 9.29 0.44
N TRP A 222 -9.74 9.82 0.01
CA TRP A 222 -9.47 11.25 -0.08
C TRP A 222 -10.51 12.00 -0.92
N ARG A 223 -10.96 13.15 -0.39
CA ARG A 223 -11.89 14.11 -0.99
C ARG A 223 -11.18 15.46 -1.11
N ALA A 224 -10.40 15.61 -2.17
CA ALA A 224 -9.79 16.87 -2.52
C ALA A 224 -10.83 17.85 -3.12
N PRO A 225 -10.70 19.17 -2.91
CA PRO A 225 -9.67 19.84 -2.10
C PRO A 225 -10.01 19.92 -0.60
N ASP A 226 -11.22 19.53 -0.18
CA ASP A 226 -11.71 19.75 1.18
C ASP A 226 -10.79 19.13 2.25
N ASP A 227 -10.31 17.91 2.02
CA ASP A 227 -9.36 17.26 2.93
C ASP A 227 -7.99 17.95 2.96
N ASP A 228 -7.56 18.56 1.85
CA ASP A 228 -6.31 19.31 1.81
C ASP A 228 -6.38 20.52 2.74
N LEU A 229 -7.49 21.26 2.66
CA LEU A 229 -7.71 22.46 3.46
C LEU A 229 -7.89 22.13 4.94
N ALA A 230 -8.56 21.01 5.25
CA ALA A 230 -8.91 20.66 6.63
C ALA A 230 -7.80 19.90 7.37
N TRP A 231 -7.04 19.03 6.68
CA TRP A 231 -6.24 18.00 7.35
C TRP A 231 -4.80 17.90 6.88
N ARG A 232 -4.42 18.48 5.73
CA ARG A 232 -3.04 18.42 5.25
C ARG A 232 -2.12 19.16 6.21
N LYS A 233 -1.01 18.54 6.57
CA LYS A 233 -0.02 19.12 7.48
C LYS A 233 0.74 20.24 6.78
N THR A 234 1.17 21.21 7.56
CA THR A 234 2.15 22.22 7.10
C THR A 234 3.53 21.59 6.87
N PHE A 235 3.86 20.56 7.66
CA PHE A 235 5.05 19.74 7.50
C PHE A 235 4.86 18.32 8.09
N PRO A 236 5.29 17.25 7.39
CA PRO A 236 5.60 17.23 5.96
C PRO A 236 4.34 17.46 5.11
N ARG A 237 4.47 18.11 3.96
CA ARG A 237 3.33 18.62 3.15
C ARG A 237 2.57 17.54 2.40
N ASP A 238 3.18 16.38 2.22
CA ASP A 238 2.61 15.18 1.60
C ASP A 238 1.73 14.37 2.56
N SER A 239 1.58 14.82 3.81
CA SER A 239 0.96 14.05 4.88
C SER A 239 -0.24 14.73 5.51
N TYR A 240 -1.13 13.94 6.09
CA TYR A 240 -2.38 14.40 6.72
C TYR A 240 -2.40 14.13 8.22
N HIS A 241 -3.19 14.91 8.95
CA HIS A 241 -3.36 14.76 10.39
C HIS A 241 -4.18 13.49 10.71
N PRO A 242 -3.66 12.53 11.51
CA PRO A 242 -4.29 11.23 11.73
C PRO A 242 -5.68 11.28 12.37
N GLN A 243 -6.03 12.39 13.05
CA GLN A 243 -7.35 12.58 13.67
C GLN A 243 -8.50 12.40 12.67
N MET A 244 -8.29 12.69 11.39
CA MET A 244 -9.31 12.49 10.36
C MET A 244 -9.71 11.03 10.14
N LEU A 245 -8.94 10.09 10.68
CA LEU A 245 -9.15 8.65 10.56
C LEU A 245 -9.81 8.04 11.80
N GLU A 246 -10.06 8.85 12.85
CA GLU A 246 -10.72 8.37 14.07
C GLU A 246 -12.11 7.81 13.75
N GLY A 247 -12.37 6.58 14.22
CA GLY A 247 -13.63 5.88 13.98
C GLY A 247 -13.76 5.17 12.62
N HIS A 248 -12.78 5.31 11.72
CA HIS A 248 -12.78 4.60 10.43
C HIS A 248 -12.29 3.16 10.57
N THR A 249 -12.94 2.25 9.83
CA THR A 249 -12.47 0.88 9.64
C THR A 249 -11.15 0.90 8.88
N PHE A 250 -10.22 -0.01 9.20
CA PHE A 250 -8.96 -0.14 8.47
C PHE A 250 -8.56 -1.60 8.26
N LYS A 251 -7.83 -1.85 7.18
CA LYS A 251 -7.18 -3.12 6.88
C LYS A 251 -5.69 -3.01 7.22
N ALA A 252 -5.25 -3.82 8.18
CA ALA A 252 -3.83 -4.07 8.38
C ALA A 252 -3.33 -5.09 7.35
N VAL A 253 -2.42 -4.66 6.49
CA VAL A 253 -1.77 -5.48 5.47
C VAL A 253 -0.41 -5.90 6.02
N LYS A 254 -0.34 -7.17 6.42
CA LYS A 254 0.90 -7.74 6.97
C LYS A 254 2.03 -7.69 5.94
N ALA A 255 3.16 -7.12 6.33
CA ALA A 255 4.39 -7.13 5.56
C ALA A 255 4.90 -8.58 5.39
N THR A 256 4.85 -9.13 4.18
CA THR A 256 5.30 -10.50 3.89
C THR A 256 6.10 -10.50 2.60
N PRO A 257 7.39 -10.89 2.62
CA PRO A 257 8.23 -10.88 1.43
C PRO A 257 7.63 -11.74 0.31
N GLY A 258 7.74 -11.23 -0.92
CA GLY A 258 7.30 -11.90 -2.14
C GLY A 258 5.79 -11.92 -2.38
N ASP A 259 4.98 -11.51 -1.41
CA ASP A 259 3.54 -11.34 -1.65
C ASP A 259 3.28 -10.08 -2.48
N LEU A 260 2.44 -10.21 -3.50
CA LEU A 260 1.92 -9.09 -4.29
C LEU A 260 0.59 -8.66 -3.70
N THR A 261 0.51 -7.39 -3.31
CA THR A 261 -0.69 -6.79 -2.72
C THR A 261 -1.17 -5.63 -3.56
N PHE A 262 -2.49 -5.50 -3.73
CA PHE A 262 -3.15 -4.35 -4.35
C PHE A 262 -4.15 -3.73 -3.39
N PHE A 263 -4.15 -2.41 -3.31
CA PHE A 263 -5.21 -1.66 -2.65
C PHE A 263 -5.52 -0.36 -3.42
N ASN A 264 -6.62 0.30 -3.08
CA ASN A 264 -6.99 1.58 -3.65
C ASN A 264 -6.23 2.71 -2.90
N PRO A 265 -5.25 3.39 -3.51
CA PRO A 265 -4.40 4.37 -2.83
C PRO A 265 -5.11 5.71 -2.61
N ARG A 266 -6.30 5.91 -3.19
CA ARG A 266 -7.16 7.04 -2.84
C ARG A 266 -7.65 6.90 -1.40
N ASN A 267 -7.75 5.68 -0.86
CA ASN A 267 -7.90 5.50 0.57
C ASN A 267 -6.67 6.03 1.30
N PHE A 268 -6.88 6.78 2.38
CA PHE A 268 -5.78 7.13 3.26
C PHE A 268 -5.08 5.88 3.75
N HIS A 269 -3.76 5.92 3.76
CA HIS A 269 -2.94 4.81 4.16
C HIS A 269 -1.61 5.28 4.73
N GLU A 270 -0.98 4.40 5.51
CA GLU A 270 0.33 4.64 6.10
C GLU A 270 1.12 3.33 6.17
N VAL A 271 2.44 3.44 6.26
CA VAL A 271 3.32 2.30 6.53
C VAL A 271 3.87 2.47 7.93
N LYS A 272 3.62 1.51 8.82
CA LYS A 272 4.19 1.55 10.16
C LYS A 272 5.70 1.36 10.10
N GLY A 273 6.41 1.96 11.05
CA GLY A 273 7.84 1.70 11.22
C GLY A 273 8.12 0.22 11.48
N CYS A 274 9.33 -0.23 11.17
CA CYS A 274 9.77 -1.56 11.58
C CYS A 274 9.79 -1.65 13.11
N ASP A 275 9.46 -2.83 13.65
CA ASP A 275 9.49 -3.10 15.09
C ASP A 275 10.94 -3.13 15.57
N THR A 276 11.31 -2.08 16.32
CA THR A 276 12.62 -1.91 16.96
C THR A 276 12.57 -2.15 18.47
N SER A 277 11.62 -2.96 18.94
CA SER A 277 11.52 -3.32 20.37
C SER A 277 12.80 -4.00 20.88
N ARG A 278 12.91 -4.17 22.21
CA ARG A 278 14.10 -4.75 22.86
C ARG A 278 14.50 -6.11 22.26
N ASP A 279 13.53 -6.90 21.82
CA ASP A 279 13.77 -8.23 21.24
C ASP A 279 14.26 -8.15 19.77
N LYS A 280 14.17 -6.98 19.14
CA LYS A 280 14.56 -6.71 17.75
C LYS A 280 15.23 -5.33 17.62
N PRO A 281 16.39 -5.10 18.27
CA PRO A 281 16.96 -3.77 18.41
C PRO A 281 17.60 -3.23 17.12
N LYS A 282 17.76 -4.05 16.08
CA LYS A 282 18.38 -3.63 14.82
C LYS A 282 17.35 -2.94 13.96
N GLN A 283 17.65 -1.70 13.58
CA GLN A 283 16.88 -0.99 12.56
C GLN A 283 16.89 -1.81 11.27
N ALA A 284 15.70 -2.07 10.74
CA ALA A 284 15.51 -2.73 9.46
C ALA A 284 15.06 -1.71 8.42
N ILE A 285 15.55 -1.88 7.20
CA ILE A 285 15.09 -1.10 6.05
C ILE A 285 14.13 -1.98 5.27
N ARG A 286 12.91 -1.48 5.06
CA ARG A 286 11.88 -2.09 4.23
C ARG A 286 12.15 -1.75 2.77
N PHE A 287 12.49 -2.74 1.96
CA PHE A 287 12.66 -2.59 0.51
C PHE A 287 11.42 -3.09 -0.21
N THR A 288 10.71 -2.18 -0.87
CA THR A 288 9.44 -2.50 -1.55
C THR A 288 9.45 -1.94 -2.96
N ILE A 289 9.12 -2.80 -3.92
CA ILE A 289 8.82 -2.38 -5.29
C ILE A 289 7.32 -2.14 -5.42
N SER A 290 6.95 -1.04 -6.05
CA SER A 290 5.56 -0.61 -6.19
C SER A 290 5.32 0.18 -7.47
N SER A 291 4.06 0.30 -7.87
CA SER A 291 3.62 1.19 -8.95
C SER A 291 2.11 1.42 -8.82
N PHE A 292 1.61 2.45 -9.48
CA PHE A 292 0.18 2.65 -9.65
C PHE A 292 -0.37 1.88 -10.85
N VAL A 293 -1.66 1.59 -10.80
CA VAL A 293 -2.48 1.07 -11.91
C VAL A 293 -3.69 1.97 -12.05
N GLY A 294 -4.02 2.38 -13.26
CA GLY A 294 -5.20 3.18 -13.56
C GLY A 294 -6.09 2.47 -14.55
N TYR A 295 -7.39 2.65 -14.38
CA TYR A 295 -8.39 2.18 -15.34
C TYR A 295 -8.75 3.31 -16.31
N LEU A 296 -8.49 3.07 -17.60
CA LEU A 296 -8.92 3.91 -18.71
C LEU A 296 -10.14 3.24 -19.37
N PRO A 297 -11.33 3.89 -19.32
CA PRO A 297 -12.49 3.41 -20.04
C PRO A 297 -12.27 3.39 -21.54
N ALA A 298 -12.97 2.49 -22.23
CA ALA A 298 -13.00 2.45 -23.68
C ALA A 298 -13.37 3.82 -24.28
N GLN A 299 -12.65 4.24 -25.32
CA GLN A 299 -12.90 5.49 -26.04
C GLN A 299 -12.82 5.26 -27.55
N GLY A 300 -13.95 5.43 -28.25
CA GLY A 300 -14.03 5.17 -29.68
C GLY A 300 -13.77 3.70 -30.00
N SER A 301 -12.69 3.40 -30.73
CA SER A 301 -12.26 2.04 -31.05
C SER A 301 -11.29 1.43 -30.03
N GLU A 302 -10.78 2.21 -29.08
CA GLU A 302 -9.87 1.72 -28.05
C GLU A 302 -10.65 0.99 -26.94
N PRO A 303 -10.24 -0.22 -26.53
CA PRO A 303 -10.91 -0.96 -25.47
C PRO A 303 -10.57 -0.42 -24.07
N ASP A 304 -11.35 -0.84 -23.09
CA ASP A 304 -11.02 -0.72 -21.67
C ASP A 304 -9.58 -1.19 -21.41
N THR A 305 -8.75 -0.35 -20.80
CA THR A 305 -7.31 -0.60 -20.67
C THR A 305 -6.85 -0.31 -19.24
N LEU A 306 -5.95 -1.15 -18.73
CA LEU A 306 -5.22 -0.86 -17.50
C LEU A 306 -3.84 -0.29 -17.83
N VAL A 307 -3.46 0.80 -17.16
CA VAL A 307 -2.17 1.47 -17.37
C VAL A 307 -1.36 1.55 -16.09
N LEU A 308 -0.04 1.34 -16.18
CA LEU A 308 0.87 1.44 -15.04
C LEU A 308 1.80 2.65 -15.15
N TRP A 309 2.03 3.31 -14.02
CA TRP A 309 3.04 4.38 -13.88
C TRP A 309 3.56 4.46 -12.44
N SER A 310 4.64 5.20 -12.23
CA SER A 310 5.14 5.64 -10.93
C SER A 310 5.52 7.10 -10.98
#